data_AF-A0A7S0T7X8-F1
#
_entry.id   AF-A0A7S0T7X8-F1
#
_cell.length_a   1.000
_cell.length_b   1.000
_cell.length_c   1.000
_cell.angle_alpha   90.00
_cell.angle_beta   90.00
_cell.angle_gamma   90.00
#
_symmetry.space_group_name_H-M   'P 1'
#
loop_
_entity.id
_entity.type
_entity.pdbx_description
1 polymer ?
#
loop_
_entity_poly.entity_id
_entity_poly.type
_entity_poly.pdbx_seq_one_letter_code
_entity_poly.pdbx_strand_id
1 'polypeptide(L)'
;MRGERRVVDTELAYAFCRCDKLNDLHELLSGRNDADLEDIAERVFDEERWEAAKLLMTLTSNWAQLTRVLCELKEFDAALDSARRADKIEVWNVLACRCVDAGELRIAHKAALRVLVEPDLMHAMIAYYEDRGLFDALLTLVDAALLLEAAHQALFTAAGVLYTKYRESAVLEFCHMWWQRCNVPQLVRACELAALWREVVYLQRQYGELDNAARSMMEHASAWLAGDFIE
;
A
#
# COMPACT_ATOMS: atom_id res chain seq x y z
N MET A 1 -33.46 -33.96 12.48
CA MET A 1 -34.53 -32.96 12.27
C MET A 1 -34.02 -31.53 12.04
N ARG A 2 -33.43 -30.79 13.01
CA ARG A 2 -32.89 -29.43 12.71
C ARG A 2 -31.57 -29.43 11.92
N GLY A 3 -30.64 -30.31 12.25
CA GLY A 3 -29.34 -30.40 11.55
C GLY A 3 -29.44 -30.83 10.08
N GLU A 4 -30.38 -31.71 9.73
CA GLU A 4 -30.59 -32.15 8.34
C GLU A 4 -31.14 -31.02 7.46
N ARG A 5 -31.95 -30.11 8.03
CA ARG A 5 -32.52 -28.98 7.29
C ARG A 5 -31.45 -27.95 6.94
N ARG A 6 -30.52 -27.69 7.88
CA ARG A 6 -29.34 -26.84 7.65
C ARG A 6 -28.50 -27.34 6.49
N VAL A 7 -28.17 -28.63 6.44
CA VAL A 7 -27.35 -29.20 5.35
C VAL A 7 -28.07 -29.09 4.01
N VAL A 8 -29.37 -29.39 3.96
CA VAL A 8 -30.16 -29.31 2.72
C VAL A 8 -30.26 -27.86 2.23
N ASP A 9 -30.56 -26.91 3.11
CA ASP A 9 -30.65 -25.48 2.75
C ASP A 9 -29.28 -24.94 2.29
N THR A 10 -28.19 -25.43 2.90
CA THR A 10 -26.81 -25.04 2.55
C THR A 10 -26.42 -25.54 1.15
N GLU A 11 -26.65 -26.83 0.87
CA GLU A 11 -26.33 -27.41 -0.45
C GLU A 11 -27.27 -26.88 -1.54
N LEU A 12 -28.52 -26.56 -1.22
CA LEU A 12 -29.44 -25.92 -2.17
C LEU A 12 -28.98 -24.51 -2.55
N ALA A 13 -28.60 -23.69 -1.56
CA ALA A 13 -28.04 -22.37 -1.80
C ALA A 13 -26.73 -22.43 -2.62
N TYR A 14 -25.86 -23.39 -2.32
CA TYR A 14 -24.64 -23.65 -3.08
C TYR A 14 -24.93 -24.09 -4.52
N ALA A 15 -25.93 -24.96 -4.74
CA ALA A 15 -26.37 -25.34 -6.08
C ALA A 15 -26.89 -24.14 -6.89
N PHE A 16 -27.62 -23.21 -6.27
CA PHE A 16 -28.05 -21.97 -6.94
C PHE A 16 -26.86 -21.07 -7.33
N CYS A 17 -25.86 -20.97 -6.47
CA CYS A 17 -24.61 -20.25 -6.78
C CYS A 17 -23.89 -20.89 -7.98
N ARG A 18 -23.87 -22.22 -8.07
CA ARG A 18 -23.25 -22.95 -9.18
C ARG A 18 -24.02 -22.87 -10.50
N CYS A 19 -25.32 -22.60 -10.45
CA CYS A 19 -26.17 -22.48 -11.63
C CYS A 19 -26.34 -21.04 -12.12
N ASP A 20 -25.63 -20.07 -11.52
CA ASP A 20 -25.75 -18.63 -11.78
C ASP A 20 -27.19 -18.09 -11.66
N LYS A 21 -28.00 -18.73 -10.80
CA LYS A 21 -29.39 -18.33 -10.54
C LYS A 21 -29.46 -17.39 -9.33
N LEU A 22 -28.95 -16.18 -9.50
CA LEU A 22 -28.84 -15.18 -8.43
C LEU A 22 -30.21 -14.74 -7.86
N ASN A 23 -31.25 -14.70 -8.70
CA ASN A 23 -32.60 -14.34 -8.25
C ASN A 23 -33.20 -15.40 -7.31
N ASP A 24 -33.11 -16.67 -7.68
CA ASP A 24 -33.58 -17.80 -6.88
C ASP A 24 -32.81 -17.89 -5.55
N LEU A 25 -31.50 -17.60 -5.59
CA LEU A 25 -30.68 -17.47 -4.39
C LEU A 25 -31.19 -16.32 -3.49
N HIS A 26 -31.50 -15.16 -4.06
CA HIS A 26 -31.97 -14.01 -3.28
C HIS A 26 -33.34 -14.25 -2.63
N GLU A 27 -34.25 -14.94 -3.33
CA GLU A 27 -35.54 -15.37 -2.77
C GLU A 27 -35.35 -16.37 -1.62
N LEU A 28 -34.47 -17.36 -1.80
CA LEU A 28 -34.15 -18.32 -0.75
C LEU A 28 -33.53 -17.64 0.48
N LEU A 29 -32.65 -16.66 0.26
CA LEU A 29 -31.98 -15.91 1.32
C LEU A 29 -32.92 -14.95 2.05
N SER A 30 -33.91 -14.39 1.35
CA SER A 30 -34.96 -13.53 1.93
C SER A 30 -36.01 -14.32 2.71
N GLY A 31 -36.15 -15.62 2.42
CA GLY A 31 -37.01 -16.55 3.13
C GLY A 31 -36.48 -16.97 4.49
N ARG A 32 -37.22 -17.85 5.18
CA ARG A 32 -36.78 -18.46 6.43
C ARG A 32 -35.85 -19.64 6.12
N ASN A 33 -34.54 -19.41 6.21
CA ASN A 33 -33.49 -20.42 6.00
C ASN A 33 -32.69 -20.67 7.29
N ASP A 34 -32.01 -21.81 7.36
CA ASP A 34 -31.04 -22.17 8.42
C ASP A 34 -29.69 -22.52 7.77
N ALA A 35 -29.40 -21.95 6.59
CA ALA A 35 -28.24 -22.26 5.75
C ALA A 35 -26.95 -21.71 6.36
N ASP A 36 -25.85 -22.45 6.20
CA ASP A 36 -24.52 -21.98 6.59
C ASP A 36 -23.91 -21.10 5.50
N LEU A 37 -24.08 -19.79 5.62
CA LEU A 37 -23.63 -18.83 4.61
C LEU A 37 -22.11 -18.65 4.58
N GLU A 38 -21.42 -18.94 5.69
CA GLU A 38 -19.96 -18.81 5.76
C GLU A 38 -19.29 -19.93 4.96
N ASP A 39 -19.73 -21.17 5.17
CA ASP A 39 -19.24 -22.34 4.42
C ASP A 39 -19.50 -22.21 2.91
N ILE A 40 -20.67 -21.70 2.51
CA ILE A 40 -20.98 -21.49 1.09
C ILE A 40 -20.11 -20.38 0.52
N ALA A 41 -19.93 -19.27 1.25
CA ALA A 41 -19.14 -18.14 0.77
C ALA A 41 -17.67 -18.53 0.51
N GLU A 42 -17.07 -19.35 1.39
CA GLU A 42 -15.71 -19.86 1.20
C GLU A 42 -15.62 -20.77 -0.03
N ARG A 43 -16.54 -21.72 -0.19
CA ARG A 43 -16.58 -22.63 -1.36
C ARG A 43 -16.79 -21.88 -2.67
N VAL A 44 -17.67 -20.88 -2.69
CA VAL A 44 -17.95 -20.07 -3.89
C VAL A 44 -16.77 -19.14 -4.20
N PHE A 45 -16.04 -18.68 -3.18
CA PHE A 45 -14.79 -17.93 -3.36
C PHE A 45 -13.70 -18.80 -4.01
N ASP A 46 -13.54 -20.04 -3.57
CA ASP A 46 -12.57 -20.99 -4.14
C ASP A 46 -12.90 -21.39 -5.58
N GLU A 47 -14.17 -21.34 -5.98
CA GLU A 47 -14.64 -21.59 -7.35
C GLU A 47 -14.60 -20.36 -8.27
N GLU A 48 -14.07 -19.22 -7.81
CA GLU A 48 -13.97 -17.96 -8.55
C GLU A 48 -15.33 -17.41 -9.06
N ARG A 49 -16.43 -17.75 -8.38
CA ARG A 49 -17.77 -17.26 -8.72
C ARG A 49 -18.06 -15.93 -8.04
N TRP A 50 -17.49 -14.86 -8.58
CA TRP A 50 -17.45 -13.56 -7.93
C TRP A 50 -18.81 -12.91 -7.66
N GLU A 51 -19.77 -13.00 -8.59
CA GLU A 51 -21.09 -12.37 -8.42
C GLU A 51 -21.90 -13.00 -7.29
N ALA A 52 -21.89 -14.33 -7.19
CA ALA A 52 -22.53 -15.06 -6.10
C ALA A 52 -21.79 -14.81 -4.77
N ALA A 53 -20.46 -14.82 -4.78
CA ALA A 53 -19.65 -14.53 -3.60
C ALA A 53 -19.94 -13.11 -3.05
N LYS A 54 -20.10 -12.11 -3.92
CA LYS A 54 -20.43 -10.74 -3.53
C LYS A 54 -21.74 -10.67 -2.73
N LEU A 55 -22.79 -11.34 -3.19
CA LEU A 55 -24.08 -11.37 -2.49
C LEU A 55 -23.95 -12.04 -1.12
N LEU A 56 -23.33 -13.21 -1.07
CA LEU A 56 -23.16 -13.98 0.16
C LEU A 56 -22.30 -13.24 1.19
N MET A 57 -21.18 -12.66 0.77
CA MET A 57 -20.26 -11.94 1.67
C MET A 57 -20.84 -10.61 2.17
N THR A 58 -21.72 -9.99 1.41
CA THR A 58 -22.47 -8.82 1.87
C THR A 58 -23.44 -9.20 3.00
N LEU A 59 -24.04 -10.38 2.92
CA LEU A 59 -24.98 -10.89 3.93
C LEU A 59 -24.27 -11.39 5.19
N THR A 60 -23.13 -12.08 5.05
CA THR A 60 -22.32 -12.54 6.20
C THR A 60 -21.52 -11.40 6.86
N SER A 61 -21.56 -10.19 6.30
CA SER A 61 -20.77 -9.04 6.78
C SER A 61 -19.25 -9.31 6.83
N ASN A 62 -18.75 -10.26 6.02
CA ASN A 62 -17.32 -10.53 5.90
C ASN A 62 -16.67 -9.53 4.94
N TRP A 63 -16.41 -8.31 5.45
CA TRP A 63 -15.87 -7.20 4.67
C TRP A 63 -14.47 -7.47 4.10
N ALA A 64 -13.67 -8.31 4.75
CA ALA A 64 -12.31 -8.61 4.32
C ALA A 64 -12.30 -9.43 3.02
N GLN A 65 -13.05 -10.53 2.98
CA GLN A 65 -13.18 -11.34 1.77
C GLN A 65 -14.00 -10.62 0.69
N LEU A 66 -15.04 -9.86 1.09
CA LEU A 66 -15.83 -9.05 0.15
C LEU A 66 -14.95 -8.08 -0.64
N THR A 67 -14.00 -7.42 0.04
CA THR A 67 -13.05 -6.51 -0.62
C THR A 67 -12.25 -7.24 -1.71
N ARG A 68 -11.80 -8.48 -1.43
CA ARG A 68 -11.08 -9.30 -2.43
C ARG A 68 -11.96 -9.61 -3.63
N VAL A 69 -13.19 -10.06 -3.40
CA VAL A 69 -14.17 -10.34 -4.47
C VAL A 69 -14.45 -9.10 -5.32
N LEU A 70 -14.64 -7.94 -4.69
CA LEU A 70 -14.89 -6.68 -5.39
C LEU A 70 -13.69 -6.22 -6.22
N CYS A 71 -12.46 -6.52 -5.78
CA CYS A 71 -11.26 -6.26 -6.57
C CYS A 71 -11.22 -7.11 -7.84
N GLU A 72 -11.58 -8.39 -7.76
CA GLU A 72 -11.61 -9.29 -8.93
C GLU A 72 -12.74 -8.89 -9.92
N LEU A 73 -13.85 -8.37 -9.40
CA LEU A 73 -14.92 -7.75 -10.20
C LEU A 73 -14.56 -6.38 -10.79
N LYS A 74 -13.38 -5.83 -10.47
CA LYS A 74 -12.94 -4.48 -10.86
C LYS A 74 -13.85 -3.35 -10.35
N GLU A 75 -14.63 -3.60 -9.31
CA GLU A 75 -15.48 -2.60 -8.65
C GLU A 75 -14.72 -1.90 -7.51
N PHE A 76 -13.72 -1.10 -7.88
CA PHE A 76 -12.75 -0.57 -6.91
C PHE A 76 -13.32 0.48 -5.93
N ASP A 77 -14.31 1.30 -6.33
CA ASP A 77 -14.92 2.26 -5.40
C ASP A 77 -15.72 1.52 -4.31
N ALA A 78 -16.44 0.44 -4.66
CA ALA A 78 -17.12 -0.41 -3.69
C ALA A 78 -16.12 -1.15 -2.80
N ALA A 79 -15.01 -1.63 -3.37
CA ALA A 79 -13.94 -2.29 -2.62
C ALA A 79 -13.27 -1.35 -1.60
N LEU A 80 -13.13 -0.06 -1.94
CA LEU A 80 -12.62 0.94 -1.00
C LEU A 80 -13.55 1.09 0.22
N ASP A 81 -14.86 1.14 0.00
CA ASP A 81 -15.83 1.27 1.08
C ASP A 81 -15.93 0.00 1.94
N SER A 82 -15.81 -1.20 1.35
CA SER A 82 -15.72 -2.45 2.11
C SER A 82 -14.42 -2.51 2.93
N ALA A 83 -13.30 -2.06 2.37
CA ALA A 83 -12.02 -2.00 3.09
C ALA A 83 -12.08 -1.05 4.29
N ARG A 84 -12.78 0.10 4.17
CA ARG A 84 -13.04 1.02 5.29
C ARG A 84 -13.83 0.37 6.41
N ARG A 85 -14.81 -0.49 6.08
CA ARG A 85 -15.60 -1.21 7.07
C ARG A 85 -14.83 -2.34 7.74
N ALA A 86 -13.92 -2.99 7.00
CA ALA A 86 -13.07 -4.03 7.54
C ALA A 86 -11.99 -3.49 8.49
N ASP A 87 -11.42 -2.32 8.15
CA ASP A 87 -10.33 -1.63 8.85
C ASP A 87 -9.12 -2.51 9.20
N LYS A 88 -8.81 -3.48 8.33
CA LYS A 88 -7.64 -4.36 8.46
C LYS A 88 -6.57 -3.97 7.45
N ILE A 89 -5.33 -3.81 7.91
CA ILE A 89 -4.19 -3.41 7.07
C ILE A 89 -3.94 -4.43 5.95
N GLU A 90 -4.09 -5.72 6.23
CA GLU A 90 -3.98 -6.78 5.21
C GLU A 90 -4.95 -6.60 4.05
N VAL A 91 -6.17 -6.13 4.32
CA VAL A 91 -7.21 -5.88 3.31
C VAL A 91 -6.83 -4.67 2.46
N TRP A 92 -6.33 -3.61 3.11
CA TRP A 92 -5.81 -2.42 2.42
C TRP A 92 -4.63 -2.75 1.52
N ASN A 93 -3.73 -3.63 1.96
CA ASN A 93 -2.59 -4.10 1.18
C ASN A 93 -3.05 -4.84 -0.08
N VAL A 94 -3.96 -5.80 0.06
CA VAL A 94 -4.52 -6.51 -1.10
C VAL A 94 -5.23 -5.56 -2.06
N LEU A 95 -6.06 -4.65 -1.54
CA LEU A 95 -6.74 -3.64 -2.35
C LEU A 95 -5.75 -2.75 -3.11
N ALA A 96 -4.69 -2.26 -2.45
CA ALA A 96 -3.67 -1.44 -3.08
C ALA A 96 -2.99 -2.19 -4.22
N CYS A 97 -2.51 -3.42 -3.98
CA CYS A 97 -1.87 -4.25 -5.00
C CYS A 97 -2.78 -4.49 -6.20
N ARG A 98 -4.04 -4.88 -5.96
CA ARG A 98 -5.01 -5.14 -7.04
C ARG A 98 -5.36 -3.89 -7.84
N CYS A 99 -5.51 -2.73 -7.18
CA CYS A 99 -5.75 -1.46 -7.87
C CYS A 99 -4.55 -1.05 -8.73
N VAL A 100 -3.32 -1.29 -8.26
CA VAL A 100 -2.10 -1.03 -9.02
C VAL A 100 -2.03 -1.94 -10.25
N ASP A 101 -2.30 -3.24 -10.10
CA ASP A 101 -2.36 -4.20 -11.22
C ASP A 101 -3.40 -3.83 -12.27
N ALA A 102 -4.52 -3.25 -11.83
CA ALA A 102 -5.58 -2.79 -12.72
C ALA A 102 -5.30 -1.42 -13.37
N GLY A 103 -4.24 -0.71 -12.96
CA GLY A 103 -3.93 0.64 -13.44
C GLY A 103 -4.76 1.77 -12.81
N GLU A 104 -5.60 1.47 -11.81
CA GLU A 104 -6.45 2.43 -11.11
C GLU A 104 -5.69 3.15 -10.00
N LEU A 105 -4.74 4.00 -10.41
CA LEU A 105 -3.81 4.67 -9.51
C LEU A 105 -4.53 5.53 -8.47
N ARG A 106 -5.62 6.22 -8.82
CA ARG A 106 -6.33 7.13 -7.89
C ARG A 106 -6.81 6.40 -6.62
N ILE A 107 -7.33 5.19 -6.77
CA ILE A 107 -7.84 4.39 -5.65
C ILE A 107 -6.69 3.65 -4.97
N ALA A 108 -5.73 3.16 -5.77
CA ALA A 108 -4.51 2.55 -5.26
C ALA A 108 -3.77 3.49 -4.27
N HIS A 109 -3.62 4.77 -4.59
CA HIS A 109 -2.94 5.73 -3.71
C HIS A 109 -3.66 5.87 -2.37
N LYS A 110 -5.00 5.96 -2.37
CA LYS A 110 -5.78 6.07 -1.13
C LYS A 110 -5.62 4.85 -0.23
N ALA A 111 -5.58 3.65 -0.83
CA ALA A 111 -5.36 2.41 -0.09
C ALA A 111 -3.90 2.31 0.39
N ALA A 112 -2.94 2.56 -0.49
CA ALA A 112 -1.51 2.46 -0.21
C ALA A 112 -1.03 3.45 0.85
N LEU A 113 -1.61 4.65 0.94
CA LEU A 113 -1.32 5.62 2.01
C LEU A 113 -1.55 5.03 3.40
N ARG A 114 -2.59 4.20 3.58
CA ARG A 114 -2.85 3.54 4.88
C ARG A 114 -1.85 2.43 5.15
N VAL A 115 -1.34 1.77 4.11
CA VAL A 115 -0.37 0.68 4.23
C VAL A 115 1.03 1.20 4.53
N LEU A 116 1.44 2.31 3.91
CA LEU A 116 2.76 2.92 4.12
C LEU A 116 3.01 3.43 5.54
N VAL A 117 1.94 3.66 6.31
CA VAL A 117 2.06 4.04 7.73
C VAL A 117 2.60 2.87 8.56
N GLU A 118 2.35 1.62 8.16
CA GLU A 118 2.85 0.42 8.84
C GLU A 118 4.29 0.10 8.38
N PRO A 119 5.30 0.17 9.27
CA PRO A 119 6.71 -0.01 8.88
C PRO A 119 7.01 -1.36 8.22
N ASP A 120 6.39 -2.43 8.69
CA ASP A 120 6.65 -3.80 8.22
C ASP A 120 6.21 -4.02 6.76
N LEU A 121 5.15 -3.34 6.33
CA LEU A 121 4.58 -3.50 4.99
C LEU A 121 5.05 -2.41 4.01
N MET A 122 5.57 -1.30 4.52
CA MET A 122 6.01 -0.17 3.70
C MET A 122 7.05 -0.59 2.65
N HIS A 123 8.08 -1.32 3.05
CA HIS A 123 9.14 -1.75 2.12
C HIS A 123 8.60 -2.66 1.00
N ALA A 124 7.68 -3.57 1.33
CA ALA A 124 7.04 -4.44 0.36
C ALA A 124 6.17 -3.64 -0.63
N MET A 125 5.44 -2.63 -0.14
CA MET A 125 4.62 -1.78 -1.00
C MET A 125 5.47 -0.91 -1.93
N ILE A 126 6.57 -0.33 -1.44
CA ILE A 126 7.50 0.44 -2.27
C ILE A 126 8.08 -0.44 -3.38
N ALA A 127 8.58 -1.64 -3.02
CA ALA A 127 9.12 -2.59 -4.00
C ALA A 127 8.06 -2.98 -5.05
N TYR A 128 6.79 -3.17 -4.63
CA TYR A 128 5.71 -3.52 -5.53
C TYR A 128 5.41 -2.46 -6.60
N TYR A 129 5.56 -1.17 -6.26
CA TYR A 129 5.48 -0.07 -7.22
C TYR A 129 6.74 0.03 -8.10
N GLU A 130 7.94 -0.16 -7.52
CA GLU A 130 9.21 -0.16 -8.27
C GLU A 130 9.24 -1.28 -9.32
N ASP A 131 8.82 -2.50 -8.96
CA ASP A 131 8.78 -3.68 -9.84
C ASP A 131 7.87 -3.48 -11.06
N ARG A 132 6.88 -2.59 -10.95
CA ARG A 132 5.95 -2.23 -12.05
C ARG A 132 6.41 -1.01 -12.84
N GLY A 133 7.52 -0.39 -12.45
CA GLY A 133 8.03 0.82 -13.08
C GLY A 133 7.19 2.07 -12.83
N LEU A 134 6.34 2.07 -11.80
CA LEU A 134 5.44 3.18 -11.47
C LEU A 134 6.13 4.22 -10.59
N PHE A 135 7.26 4.76 -11.04
CA PHE A 135 8.15 5.63 -10.25
C PHE A 135 7.50 6.98 -9.91
N ASP A 136 6.89 7.64 -10.88
CA ASP A 136 6.24 8.95 -10.66
C ASP A 136 5.07 8.82 -9.68
N ALA A 137 4.25 7.77 -9.84
CA ALA A 137 3.16 7.45 -8.94
C ALA A 137 3.69 7.18 -7.52
N LEU A 138 4.75 6.38 -7.40
CA LEU A 138 5.39 6.09 -6.11
C LEU A 138 5.90 7.36 -5.42
N LEU A 139 6.55 8.27 -6.14
CA LEU A 139 6.98 9.56 -5.57
C LEU A 139 5.77 10.37 -5.09
N THR A 140 4.71 10.48 -5.89
CA THR A 140 3.50 11.21 -5.47
C THR A 140 2.82 10.58 -4.26
N LEU A 141 2.83 9.25 -4.16
CA LEU A 141 2.30 8.50 -3.04
C LEU A 141 3.11 8.78 -1.77
N VAL A 142 4.44 8.70 -1.86
CA VAL A 142 5.33 8.91 -0.74
C VAL A 142 5.26 10.35 -0.27
N ASP A 143 5.25 11.34 -1.18
CA ASP A 143 5.08 12.75 -0.82
C ASP A 143 3.81 13.00 0.00
N ALA A 144 2.69 12.41 -0.42
CA ALA A 144 1.45 12.47 0.33
C ALA A 144 1.54 11.74 1.68
N ALA A 145 2.29 10.63 1.76
CA ALA A 145 2.48 9.87 2.99
C ALA A 145 3.34 10.62 4.02
N LEU A 146 4.35 11.39 3.59
CA LEU A 146 5.20 12.20 4.49
C LEU A 146 4.43 13.31 5.23
N LEU A 147 3.33 13.78 4.63
CA LEU A 147 2.45 14.80 5.21
C LEU A 147 1.49 14.23 6.27
N LEU A 148 1.40 12.91 6.41
CA LEU A 148 0.57 12.28 7.43
C LEU A 148 1.20 12.41 8.82
N GLU A 149 0.39 12.67 9.85
CA GLU A 149 0.85 12.77 11.23
C GLU A 149 1.49 11.45 11.73
N ALA A 150 1.00 10.31 11.21
CA ALA A 150 1.49 8.98 11.54
C ALA A 150 2.78 8.58 10.76
N ALA A 151 3.38 9.50 9.98
CA ALA A 151 4.60 9.21 9.24
C ALA A 151 5.79 8.97 10.20
N HIS A 152 6.43 7.82 10.06
CA HIS A 152 7.54 7.38 10.91
C HIS A 152 8.91 7.56 10.21
N GLN A 153 10.02 7.52 10.97
CA GLN A 153 11.38 7.82 10.47
C GLN A 153 11.81 6.97 9.26
N ALA A 154 11.42 5.69 9.22
CA ALA A 154 11.76 4.81 8.11
C ALA A 154 11.12 5.28 6.79
N LEU A 155 9.90 5.84 6.83
CA LEU A 155 9.24 6.38 5.64
C LEU A 155 10.00 7.59 5.07
N PHE A 156 10.43 8.52 5.93
CA PHE A 156 11.26 9.67 5.51
C PHE A 156 12.58 9.20 4.90
N THR A 157 13.22 8.22 5.52
CA THR A 157 14.49 7.68 5.02
C THR A 157 14.31 6.98 3.68
N ALA A 158 13.28 6.14 3.55
CA ALA A 158 12.94 5.46 2.29
C ALA A 158 12.58 6.46 1.19
N ALA A 159 11.82 7.52 1.53
CA ALA A 159 11.53 8.61 0.60
C ALA A 159 12.81 9.26 0.10
N GLY A 160 13.72 9.64 0.99
CA GLY A 160 15.02 10.20 0.60
C GLY A 160 15.79 9.30 -0.36
N VAL A 161 15.83 7.99 -0.10
CA VAL A 161 16.46 6.99 -0.99
C VAL A 161 15.75 6.90 -2.35
N LEU A 162 14.42 7.03 -2.41
CA LEU A 162 13.69 7.06 -3.67
C LEU A 162 14.00 8.33 -4.48
N TYR A 163 14.10 9.48 -3.80
CA TYR A 163 14.48 10.75 -4.41
C TYR A 163 15.89 10.69 -5.02
N THR A 164 16.86 10.06 -4.34
CA THR A 164 18.23 9.92 -4.91
C THR A 164 18.27 9.06 -6.17
N LYS A 165 17.34 8.11 -6.34
CA LYS A 165 17.26 7.24 -7.52
C LYS A 165 16.50 7.86 -8.69
N TYR A 166 15.37 8.53 -8.41
CA TYR A 166 14.39 8.90 -9.43
C TYR A 166 14.24 10.40 -9.64
N ARG A 167 14.73 11.24 -8.71
CA ARG A 167 14.61 12.70 -8.79
C ARG A 167 15.76 13.42 -8.09
N GLU A 168 16.97 13.24 -8.63
CA GLU A 168 18.22 13.81 -8.11
C GLU A 168 18.16 15.32 -7.85
N SER A 169 17.55 16.09 -8.76
CA SER A 169 17.49 17.55 -8.68
C SER A 169 16.74 18.10 -7.46
N ALA A 170 15.85 17.30 -6.85
CA ALA A 170 15.04 17.70 -5.70
C ALA A 170 15.55 17.15 -4.36
N VAL A 171 16.64 16.35 -4.37
CA VAL A 171 17.17 15.71 -3.15
C VAL A 171 17.63 16.75 -2.14
N LEU A 172 18.28 17.83 -2.59
CA LEU A 172 18.74 18.90 -1.69
C LEU A 172 17.57 19.59 -0.98
N GLU A 173 16.49 19.90 -1.72
CA GLU A 173 15.27 20.51 -1.15
C GLU A 173 14.61 19.55 -0.14
N PHE A 174 14.55 18.25 -0.47
CA PHE A 174 14.08 17.22 0.46
C PHE A 174 14.92 17.20 1.74
N CYS A 175 16.25 17.23 1.62
CA CYS A 175 17.15 17.24 2.77
C CYS A 175 16.93 18.49 3.63
N HIS A 176 16.75 19.66 3.03
CA HIS A 176 16.46 20.88 3.80
C HIS A 176 15.20 20.77 4.65
N MET A 177 14.13 20.14 4.11
CA MET A 177 12.86 20.02 4.80
C MET A 177 12.83 18.89 5.85
N TRP A 178 13.43 17.74 5.56
CA TRP A 178 13.11 16.50 6.26
C TRP A 178 14.30 15.80 6.96
N TRP A 179 15.52 16.34 6.89
CA TRP A 179 16.71 15.65 7.43
C TRP A 179 16.58 15.24 8.90
N GLN A 180 15.94 16.06 9.74
CA GLN A 180 15.76 15.79 11.19
C GLN A 180 14.90 14.56 11.48
N ARG A 181 14.02 14.18 10.54
CA ARG A 181 13.12 13.03 10.66
C ARG A 181 13.65 11.80 9.92
N CYS A 182 14.83 11.86 9.33
CA CYS A 182 15.46 10.77 8.61
C CYS A 182 16.50 10.03 9.49
N ASN A 183 16.90 8.84 9.06
CA ASN A 183 18.16 8.25 9.47
C ASN A 183 19.28 8.85 8.60
N VAL A 184 19.98 9.86 9.14
CA VAL A 184 20.95 10.66 8.39
C VAL A 184 22.11 9.79 7.84
N PRO A 185 22.77 8.91 8.63
CA PRO A 185 23.80 8.02 8.09
C PRO A 185 23.36 7.16 6.89
N GLN A 186 22.12 6.65 6.93
CA GLN A 186 21.58 5.86 5.84
C GLN A 186 21.31 6.71 4.59
N LEU A 187 20.80 7.93 4.78
CA LEU A 187 20.56 8.86 3.68
C LEU A 187 21.87 9.35 3.04
N VAL A 188 22.89 9.65 3.84
CA VAL A 188 24.24 10.00 3.36
C VAL A 188 24.78 8.90 2.44
N ARG A 189 24.74 7.64 2.88
CA ARG A 189 25.18 6.51 2.07
C ARG A 189 24.40 6.38 0.76
N ALA A 190 23.10 6.67 0.78
CA ALA A 190 22.28 6.66 -0.44
C ALA A 190 22.66 7.79 -1.41
N CYS A 191 22.98 8.98 -0.90
CA CYS A 191 23.48 10.09 -1.71
C CYS A 191 24.89 9.81 -2.27
N GLU A 192 25.78 9.18 -1.49
CA GLU A 192 27.11 8.75 -1.94
C GLU A 192 27.03 7.75 -3.11
N LEU A 193 26.12 6.77 -3.02
CA LEU A 193 25.87 5.81 -4.10
C LEU A 193 25.34 6.47 -5.38
N ALA A 194 24.64 7.60 -5.26
CA ALA A 194 24.14 8.40 -6.36
C ALA A 194 25.12 9.52 -6.80
N ALA A 195 26.33 9.60 -6.20
CA ALA A 195 27.31 10.66 -6.43
C ALA A 195 26.77 12.10 -6.21
N LEU A 196 25.80 12.26 -5.29
CA LEU A 196 25.17 13.51 -4.91
C LEU A 196 25.96 14.21 -3.80
N TRP A 197 27.15 14.68 -4.15
CA TRP A 197 28.13 15.13 -3.16
C TRP A 197 27.75 16.44 -2.44
N ARG A 198 26.93 17.30 -3.06
CA ARG A 198 26.47 18.55 -2.43
C ARG A 198 25.52 18.23 -1.27
N GLU A 199 24.64 17.27 -1.50
CA GLU A 199 23.67 16.74 -0.56
C GLU A 199 24.36 15.96 0.57
N VAL A 200 25.40 15.17 0.24
CA VAL A 200 26.25 14.47 1.23
C VAL A 200 26.87 15.46 2.20
N VAL A 201 27.54 16.50 1.70
CA VAL A 201 28.20 17.50 2.54
C VAL A 201 27.17 18.26 3.39
N TYR A 202 26.03 18.63 2.81
CA TYR A 202 24.94 19.24 3.55
C TYR A 202 24.49 18.35 4.73
N LEU A 203 24.20 17.08 4.47
CA LEU A 203 23.75 16.14 5.50
C LEU A 203 24.81 15.89 6.58
N GLN A 204 26.08 15.71 6.20
CA GLN A 204 27.20 15.53 7.14
C GLN A 204 27.38 16.75 8.05
N ARG A 205 27.26 17.97 7.50
CA ARG A 205 27.30 19.22 8.27
C ARG A 205 26.15 19.29 9.28
N GLN A 206 24.91 19.01 8.84
CA GLN A 206 23.74 19.00 9.73
C GLN A 206 23.83 17.93 10.83
N TYR A 207 24.47 16.78 10.53
CA TYR A 207 24.69 15.70 11.48
C TYR A 207 25.82 15.99 12.48
N GLY A 208 26.65 17.01 12.22
CA GLY A 208 27.79 17.39 13.06
C GLY A 208 29.11 16.70 12.70
N GLU A 209 29.18 16.00 11.57
CA GLU A 209 30.39 15.31 11.09
C GLU A 209 31.22 16.22 10.16
N LEU A 210 31.73 17.32 10.70
CA LEU A 210 32.48 18.32 9.92
C LEU A 210 33.74 17.76 9.25
N ASP A 211 34.44 16.82 9.92
CA ASP A 211 35.64 16.18 9.37
C ASP A 211 35.32 15.36 8.10
N ASN A 212 34.17 14.68 8.08
CA ASN A 212 33.73 13.90 6.94
C ASN A 212 33.23 14.81 5.81
N ALA A 213 32.56 15.92 6.15
CA ALA A 213 32.17 16.96 5.19
C ALA A 213 33.38 17.58 4.49
N ALA A 214 34.41 17.97 5.26
CA ALA A 214 35.64 18.53 4.72
C ALA A 214 36.36 17.52 3.81
N ARG A 215 36.46 16.24 4.21
CA ARG A 215 37.04 15.19 3.38
C ARG A 215 36.27 15.01 2.07
N SER A 216 34.94 14.96 2.14
CA SER A 216 34.09 14.83 0.95
C SER A 216 34.27 16.01 -0.02
N MET A 217 34.42 17.24 0.49
CA MET A 217 34.74 18.41 -0.33
C MET A 217 36.14 18.36 -0.96
N MET A 218 37.13 17.78 -0.27
CA MET A 218 38.49 17.62 -0.79
C MET A 218 38.55 16.56 -1.91
N GLU A 219 37.82 15.47 -1.75
CA GLU A 219 37.78 14.38 -2.73
C GLU A 219 36.88 14.71 -3.93
N HIS A 220 35.84 15.51 -3.71
CA HIS A 220 34.83 15.85 -4.73
C HIS A 220 34.64 17.37 -4.85
N ALA A 221 35.34 17.98 -5.80
CA ALA A 221 35.27 19.42 -6.07
C ALA A 221 33.85 19.92 -6.42
N SER A 222 32.96 19.04 -6.91
CA SER A 222 31.55 19.35 -7.18
C SER A 222 30.73 19.69 -5.93
N ALA A 223 31.20 19.29 -4.74
CA ALA A 223 30.57 19.58 -3.46
C ALA A 223 31.03 20.90 -2.85
N TRP A 224 32.12 21.47 -3.36
CA TRP A 224 32.77 22.62 -2.75
C TRP A 224 32.00 23.91 -3.01
N LEU A 225 31.63 24.60 -1.94
CA LEU A 225 31.13 25.96 -1.95
C LEU A 225 31.98 26.79 -0.99
N ALA A 226 32.44 27.96 -1.46
CA ALA A 226 33.39 28.78 -0.72
C ALA A 226 32.93 29.17 0.70
N GLY A 227 31.61 29.35 0.89
CA GLY A 227 31.03 29.65 2.20
C GLY A 227 30.99 28.44 3.13
N ASP A 228 30.73 27.24 2.59
CA ASP A 228 30.53 26.03 3.38
C ASP A 228 31.83 25.38 3.87
N PHE A 229 32.98 25.76 3.30
CA PHE A 229 34.29 25.25 3.72
C PHE A 229 34.93 26.09 4.85
N ILE A 230 34.49 27.34 5.02
CA ILE A 230 35.12 28.31 5.94
C ILE A 230 34.37 28.40 7.28
N GLU A 231 33.08 28.07 7.31
CA GLU A 231 32.18 28.11 8.48
C GLU A 231 31.96 26.76 9.15
#